data_AF-A0A1G5U9J9-F1
#
_entry.id   AF-A0A1G5U9J9-F1
#
_cell.length_a   1.000
_cell.length_b   1.000
_cell.length_c   1.000
_cell.angle_alpha   90.00
_cell.angle_beta   90.00
_cell.angle_gamma   90.00
#
_symmetry.space_group_name_H-M   'P 1'
#
loop_
_entity.id
_entity.type
_entity.pdbx_description
1 polymer ?
#
loop_
_entity_poly.entity_id
_entity_poly.type
_entity_poly.pdbx_seq_one_letter_code
_entity_poly.pdbx_strand_id
1 'polypeptide(L)'
;MPNNGTKANPALQADLLGDWREEVVWRTADNRELRIYVTPYPTTHRLVTLMQDPVYRAGVAWQNTAYNQPPHLGYFPGSLTASGTAK
;
A
#
# COMPACT_ATOMS: atom_id res chain seq x y z
N MET A 1 0.43 -5.81 16.49
CA MET A 1 -0.92 -6.00 17.05
C MET A 1 -1.90 -5.07 16.34
N PRO A 2 -3.16 -5.46 16.10
CA PRO A 2 -4.08 -4.69 15.26
C PRO A 2 -4.60 -3.42 15.95
N ASN A 3 -4.89 -2.41 15.14
CA ASN A 3 -5.58 -1.20 15.60
C ASN A 3 -7.09 -1.39 15.52
N ASN A 4 -7.82 -0.63 16.34
CA ASN A 4 -9.27 -0.48 16.30
C ASN A 4 -10.06 -1.78 16.62
N GLY A 5 -9.56 -2.59 17.56
CA GLY A 5 -10.30 -3.73 18.10
C GLY A 5 -10.61 -4.79 17.02
N THR A 6 -11.89 -5.08 16.79
CA THR A 6 -12.33 -6.08 15.79
C THR A 6 -12.11 -5.65 14.34
N LYS A 7 -11.88 -4.36 14.08
CA LYS A 7 -11.55 -3.87 12.73
C LYS A 7 -10.14 -4.27 12.29
N ALA A 8 -9.26 -4.52 13.25
CA ALA A 8 -7.93 -5.06 13.03
C ALA A 8 -7.09 -4.34 11.95
N ASN A 9 -7.21 -3.01 11.88
CA ASN A 9 -6.58 -2.21 10.85
C ASN A 9 -5.06 -2.10 11.07
N PRO A 10 -4.25 -2.04 10.00
CA PRO A 10 -2.87 -1.57 10.10
C PRO A 10 -2.84 -0.10 10.54
N ALA A 11 -1.68 0.37 10.99
CA ALA A 11 -1.47 1.79 11.26
C ALA A 11 -1.50 2.62 9.97
N LEU A 12 -0.97 2.06 8.88
CA LEU A 12 -1.01 2.61 7.53
C LEU A 12 -0.78 1.47 6.52
N GLN A 13 -1.43 1.51 5.38
CA GLN A 13 -1.08 0.72 4.19
C GLN A 13 -0.93 1.69 3.02
N ALA A 14 0.27 1.75 2.43
CA ALA A 14 0.60 2.62 1.32
C ALA A 14 1.91 2.18 0.63
N ASP A 15 2.08 2.47 -0.66
CA ASP A 15 3.40 2.52 -1.33
C ASP A 15 4.18 3.71 -0.76
N LEU A 16 5.12 3.45 0.13
CA LEU A 16 5.95 4.44 0.81
C LEU A 16 7.39 4.40 0.31
N LEU A 17 7.88 3.20 -0.06
CA LEU A 17 9.27 2.93 -0.35
C LEU A 17 9.40 1.92 -1.49
N GLY A 18 10.50 1.99 -2.25
CA GLY A 18 10.84 0.95 -3.21
C GLY A 18 10.07 1.03 -4.53
N ASP A 19 9.41 -0.07 -4.90
CA ASP A 19 8.62 -0.14 -6.14
C ASP A 19 7.14 0.15 -5.89
N TRP A 20 6.26 -0.24 -6.80
CA TRP A 20 4.83 0.09 -6.76
C TRP A 20 4.02 -0.68 -5.71
N ARG A 21 4.61 -1.68 -5.05
CA ARG A 21 3.86 -2.55 -4.12
C ARG A 21 3.75 -1.86 -2.77
N GLU A 22 2.61 -2.07 -2.11
CA GLU A 22 2.31 -1.35 -0.88
C GLU A 22 3.04 -1.96 0.33
N GLU A 23 3.61 -1.11 1.16
CA GLU A 23 4.03 -1.45 2.50
C GLU A 23 2.85 -1.51 3.46
N VAL A 24 3.03 -2.30 4.52
CA VAL A 24 2.10 -2.31 5.65
C VAL A 24 2.83 -1.90 6.92
N VAL A 25 2.29 -0.89 7.61
CA VAL A 25 2.84 -0.37 8.86
C VAL A 25 2.01 -0.89 10.04
N TRP A 26 2.67 -1.54 10.99
CA TRP A 26 2.05 -2.04 12.21
C TRP A 26 2.78 -1.55 13.45
N ARG A 27 2.01 -1.28 14.51
CA ARG A 27 2.59 -1.06 15.83
C ARG A 27 2.96 -2.37 16.52
N THR A 28 4.02 -2.34 17.31
CA THR A 28 4.35 -3.42 18.25
C THR A 28 3.25 -3.56 19.30
N ALA A 29 3.19 -4.72 19.97
CA ALA A 29 2.14 -4.99 20.96
C ALA A 29 2.16 -4.00 22.15
N ASP A 30 3.33 -3.46 22.46
CA ASP A 30 3.59 -2.47 23.51
C ASP A 30 3.54 -1.01 23.00
N ASN A 31 3.23 -0.80 21.72
CA ASN A 31 3.15 0.51 21.06
C ASN A 31 4.43 1.36 21.09
N ARG A 32 5.60 0.77 21.35
CA ARG A 32 6.87 1.53 21.42
C ARG A 32 7.48 1.79 20.05
N GLU A 33 7.13 0.97 19.06
CA GLU A 33 7.73 1.03 17.72
C GLU A 33 6.67 0.85 16.63
N LEU A 34 6.98 1.41 15.46
CA LEU A 34 6.28 1.14 14.21
C LEU A 34 7.18 0.28 13.32
N ARG A 35 6.65 -0.84 12.83
CA ARG A 35 7.34 -1.74 11.91
C ARG A 35 6.73 -1.59 10.53
N ILE A 36 7.58 -1.26 9.56
CA ILE A 36 7.24 -1.16 8.15
C ILE A 36 7.61 -2.49 7.50
N TYR A 37 6.63 -3.18 6.94
CA TYR A 37 6.84 -4.43 6.21
C TYR A 37 6.82 -4.16 4.72
N VAL A 38 7.91 -4.54 4.05
CA VAL A 38 8.11 -4.43 2.60
C VAL A 38 8.05 -5.83 2.01
N THR A 39 7.55 -5.95 0.79
CA THR A 39 7.48 -7.25 0.09
C THR A 39 8.86 -7.72 -0.37
N PRO A 40 9.29 -8.95 -0.02
CA PRO A 40 10.60 -9.48 -0.41
C PRO A 40 10.60 -10.13 -1.81
N TYR A 41 9.42 -10.28 -2.41
CA TYR A 41 9.28 -11.01 -3.67
C TYR A 41 9.79 -10.15 -4.84
N PRO A 42 10.50 -10.68 -5.84
CA PRO A 42 10.83 -9.93 -7.03
C PRO A 42 9.63 -9.80 -7.97
N THR A 43 9.59 -8.75 -8.80
CA THR A 43 8.58 -8.57 -9.85
C THR A 43 9.22 -8.10 -11.15
N THR A 44 8.66 -8.52 -12.28
CA THR A 44 9.04 -8.04 -13.62
C THR A 44 8.25 -6.80 -14.05
N HIS A 45 7.25 -6.39 -13.26
CA HIS A 45 6.39 -5.25 -13.56
C HIS A 45 6.97 -3.97 -13.00
N ARG A 46 7.07 -2.96 -13.86
CA ARG A 46 7.42 -1.60 -13.46
C ARG A 46 6.22 -0.70 -13.63
N LEU A 47 5.67 -0.24 -12.51
CA LEU A 47 4.72 0.86 -12.45
C LEU A 47 5.41 2.07 -11.82
N VAL A 48 4.89 3.26 -12.11
CA VAL A 48 5.24 4.46 -11.33
C VAL A 48 4.73 4.25 -9.91
N THR A 49 5.44 4.80 -8.91
CA THR A 49 4.97 4.78 -7.51
C THR A 49 3.52 5.22 -7.44
N LEU A 50 2.71 4.47 -6.70
CA LEU A 50 1.27 4.72 -6.55
C LEU A 50 1.02 6.07 -5.87
N MET A 51 1.98 6.58 -5.09
CA MET A 51 1.88 7.92 -4.48
C MET A 51 1.91 9.08 -5.48
N GLN A 52 2.28 8.84 -6.73
CA GLN A 52 2.14 9.82 -7.82
C GLN A 52 0.80 9.73 -8.54
N ASP A 53 -0.04 8.71 -8.27
CA ASP A 53 -1.44 8.69 -8.71
C ASP A 53 -2.27 9.60 -7.78
N PRO A 54 -2.99 10.60 -8.31
CA PRO A 54 -3.69 11.58 -7.49
C PRO A 54 -4.85 10.98 -6.68
N VAL A 55 -5.53 9.95 -7.21
CA VAL A 55 -6.64 9.29 -6.52
C VAL A 55 -6.12 8.42 -5.37
N TYR A 56 -5.07 7.63 -5.63
CA TYR A 56 -4.40 6.82 -4.62
C TYR A 56 -3.80 7.69 -3.51
N ARG A 57 -3.09 8.76 -3.88
CA ARG A 57 -2.47 9.68 -2.92
C ARG A 57 -3.49 10.37 -2.01
N ALA A 58 -4.66 10.72 -2.56
CA ALA A 58 -5.79 11.20 -1.77
C ALA A 58 -6.34 10.07 -0.88
N GLY A 59 -6.49 8.86 -1.42
CA GLY A 59 -6.78 7.60 -0.72
C GLY A 59 -6.01 7.43 0.59
N VAL A 60 -4.69 7.46 0.48
CA VAL A 60 -3.77 7.34 1.62
C VAL A 60 -3.99 8.47 2.63
N ALA A 61 -4.25 9.70 2.16
CA ALA A 61 -4.45 10.85 3.04
C ALA A 61 -5.72 10.75 3.90
N TRP A 62 -6.79 10.12 3.41
CA TRP A 62 -8.02 9.93 4.18
C TRP A 62 -8.14 8.55 4.83
N GLN A 63 -7.21 7.62 4.61
CA GLN A 63 -7.24 6.25 5.18
C GLN A 63 -7.44 6.24 6.71
N ASN A 64 -6.93 7.23 7.45
CA ASN A 64 -7.11 7.33 8.90
C ASN A 64 -8.51 7.78 9.34
N THR A 65 -9.39 8.14 8.40
CA THR A 65 -10.70 8.72 8.68
C THR A 65 -11.72 7.64 9.00
N ALA A 66 -12.40 7.79 10.14
CA ALA A 66 -13.49 6.91 10.59
C ALA A 66 -13.12 5.41 10.53
N TYR A 67 -13.73 4.66 9.60
CA TYR A 67 -13.38 3.26 9.35
C TYR A 67 -12.45 3.18 8.15
N ASN A 68 -11.16 2.98 8.42
CA ASN A 68 -10.13 2.95 7.38
C ASN A 68 -10.55 2.06 6.20
N GLN A 69 -10.54 2.64 5.00
CA GLN A 69 -10.73 1.90 3.75
C GLN A 69 -9.41 1.86 2.98
N PRO A 70 -9.21 0.85 2.13
CA PRO A 70 -8.02 0.78 1.29
C PRO A 70 -7.99 1.93 0.26
N PRO A 71 -6.80 2.45 -0.09
CA PRO A 71 -6.63 3.38 -1.19
C PRO A 71 -6.84 2.66 -2.53
N HIS A 72 -7.44 3.35 -3.49
CA HIS A 72 -7.70 2.82 -4.83
C HIS A 72 -6.98 3.67 -5.86
N LEU A 73 -6.53 3.06 -6.96
CA LEU A 73 -5.92 3.76 -8.08
C LEU A 73 -6.96 4.48 -8.93
N GLY A 74 -6.59 5.64 -9.47
CA GLY A 74 -7.42 6.40 -10.42
C GLY A 74 -7.52 5.75 -11.80
N TYR A 75 -6.70 4.74 -12.06
CA TYR A 75 -6.70 3.94 -13.28
C TYR A 75 -6.80 2.46 -12.94
N PHE A 76 -7.23 1.65 -13.91
CA PHE A 76 -7.19 0.20 -13.79
C PHE A 76 -5.74 -0.27 -13.98
N PRO A 77 -5.05 -0.78 -12.93
CA PRO A 77 -3.81 -1.50 -13.14
C PRO A 77 -4.20 -2.74 -13.95
N GLY A 78 -3.76 -2.79 -15.21
CA GLY A 78 -4.16 -3.84 -16.15
C GLY A 78 -3.87 -5.25 -15.63
N SER A 79 -4.13 -6.26 -16.47
CA SER A 79 -3.45 -7.55 -16.32
C SER A 79 -1.95 -7.28 -16.09
N LEU A 80 -1.39 -7.75 -14.97
CA LEU A 80 0.05 -7.79 -14.70
C LEU A 80 0.72 -8.79 -15.66
N THR A 81 0.53 -8.54 -16.95
CA THR A 81 1.23 -9.15 -18.07
C THR A 81 2.39 -8.23 -18.38
N ALA A 82 3.60 -8.80 -18.35
CA ALA A 82 4.82 -8.07 -18.59
C ALA A 82 4.70 -7.26 -19.90
N SER A 83 5.00 -5.96 -19.84
CA SER A 83 5.20 -5.16 -21.05
C SER A 83 6.53 -5.57 -21.69
N GLY A 84 6.55 -6.75 -22.32
CA GLY A 84 7.79 -7.35 -22.80
C GLY A 84 7.65 -8.55 -23.74
N THR A 85 6.46 -9.09 -24.01
CA THR A 85 6.27 -9.93 -25.21
C THR A 85 6.11 -9.02 -26.41
N ALA A 86 7.26 -8.72 -27.00
CA ALA A 86 7.42 -8.04 -28.27
C ALA A 86 6.71 -8.79 -29.42
N LYS A 87 6.52 -8.07 -30.53
CA LYS A 87 6.64 -8.71 -31.84
C LYS A 87 7.98 -9.42 -31.97
#